data_AF-A0A7Y5QKZ4-F1
#
_entry.id   AF-A0A7Y5QKZ4-F1
#
_cell.length_a   1.000
_cell.length_b   1.000
_cell.length_c   1.000
_cell.angle_alpha   90.00
_cell.angle_beta   90.00
_cell.angle_gamma   90.00
#
_symmetry.space_group_name_H-M   'P 1'
#
loop_
_entity.id
_entity.type
_entity.pdbx_description
1 polymer ?
#
loop_
_entity_poly.entity_id
_entity_poly.type
_entity_poly.pdbx_seq_one_letter_code
_entity_poly.pdbx_strand_id
1 'polypeptide(L)'
;MTAGFIAFLLGLYVLPFALLWWGHRLRRLPRRSRRAFWGAIVGHCAAGVLALGAAMYLPEAWTAGDRVRGFLGLWSLLLFPMAGAALGAMKRASRR
;
A
#
# COMPACT_ATOMS: atom_id res chain seq x y z
N MET A 1 -18.51 11.71 3.66
CA MET A 1 -17.54 10.59 3.75
C MET A 1 -16.39 11.02 4.65
N THR A 2 -15.87 10.13 5.51
CA THR A 2 -14.70 10.45 6.33
C THR A 2 -13.41 10.32 5.52
N ALA A 3 -12.35 11.06 5.89
CA ALA A 3 -11.06 11.01 5.19
C ALA A 3 -10.47 9.60 5.11
N GLY A 4 -10.68 8.78 6.16
CA GLY A 4 -10.22 7.38 6.18
C GLY A 4 -10.93 6.51 5.14
N PHE A 5 -12.24 6.67 4.92
CA PHE A 5 -12.94 5.93 3.86
C PHE A 5 -12.42 6.29 2.46
N ILE A 6 -12.08 7.57 2.23
CA ILE A 6 -11.48 8.00 0.97
C ILE A 6 -10.10 7.36 0.80
N ALA A 7 -9.25 7.41 1.83
CA ALA A 7 -7.93 6.78 1.80
C ALA A 7 -8.02 5.26 1.54
N PHE A 8 -9.01 4.59 2.14
CA PHE A 8 -9.27 3.18 1.92
C PHE A 8 -9.65 2.89 0.46
N LEU A 9 -10.59 3.65 -0.11
CA LEU A 9 -11.02 3.47 -1.51
C LEU A 9 -9.88 3.74 -2.50
N LEU A 10 -9.07 4.77 -2.24
CA LEU A 10 -7.89 5.04 -3.04
C LEU A 10 -6.86 3.90 -2.94
N GLY A 11 -6.58 3.43 -1.73
CA GLY A 11 -5.67 2.31 -1.49
C GLY A 11 -6.17 0.99 -2.09
N LEU A 12 -7.49 0.75 -2.08
CA LEU A 12 -8.10 -0.51 -2.53
C LEU A 12 -8.29 -0.57 -4.06
N TYR A 13 -8.66 0.55 -4.70
CA TYR A 13 -9.00 0.54 -6.13
C TYR A 13 -8.00 1.33 -6.99
N VAL A 14 -7.72 2.57 -6.61
CA VAL A 14 -6.89 3.47 -7.43
C VAL A 14 -5.44 3.00 -7.44
N LEU A 15 -4.93 2.56 -6.30
CA LEU A 15 -3.55 2.16 -6.18
C LEU A 15 -3.25 0.84 -6.94
N PRO A 16 -4.04 -0.24 -6.84
CA PRO A 16 -3.84 -1.43 -7.68
C PRO A 16 -3.97 -1.12 -9.17
N PHE A 17 -4.90 -0.25 -9.55
CA PHE A 17 -5.03 0.20 -10.94
C PHE A 17 -3.76 0.92 -11.42
N ALA A 18 -3.23 1.83 -10.61
CA ALA A 18 -1.97 2.52 -10.90
C ALA A 18 -0.79 1.54 -10.98
N LEU A 19 -0.74 0.53 -10.10
CA LEU A 19 0.29 -0.52 -10.12
C LEU A 19 0.17 -1.40 -11.37
N LEU A 20 -1.03 -1.80 -11.77
CA LEU A 20 -1.27 -2.54 -13.03
C LEU A 20 -0.78 -1.73 -14.24
N TRP A 21 -1.18 -0.47 -14.32
CA TRP A 21 -0.73 0.45 -15.36
C TRP A 21 0.80 0.60 -15.39
N TRP A 22 1.42 0.72 -14.22
CA TRP A 22 2.87 0.82 -14.09
C TRP A 22 3.58 -0.49 -14.49
N GLY A 23 2.98 -1.63 -14.14
CA GLY A 23 3.42 -2.98 -14.48
C GLY A 23 3.46 -3.25 -15.97
N HIS A 24 2.50 -2.73 -16.75
CA HIS A 24 2.54 -2.81 -18.22
C HIS A 24 3.81 -2.19 -18.82
N ARG A 25 4.38 -1.19 -18.14
CA ARG A 25 5.58 -0.47 -18.59
C ARG A 25 6.87 -1.05 -18.02
N LEU A 26 6.81 -2.09 -17.18
CA LEU A 26 7.92 -2.56 -16.35
C LEU A 26 9.20 -2.88 -17.13
N ARG A 27 9.07 -3.46 -18.32
CA ARG A 27 10.23 -3.80 -19.19
C ARG A 27 11.00 -2.56 -19.66
N ARG A 28 10.32 -1.43 -19.86
CA ARG A 28 10.89 -0.16 -20.35
C ARG A 28 11.36 0.77 -19.24
N LEU A 29 11.10 0.42 -17.96
CA LEU A 29 11.43 1.28 -16.83
C LEU A 29 12.92 1.20 -16.44
N PRO A 30 13.53 2.30 -15.97
CA PRO A 30 14.87 2.28 -15.42
C PRO A 30 14.93 1.44 -14.14
N ARG A 31 16.14 0.98 -13.77
CA ARG A 31 16.36 0.10 -12.60
C ARG A 31 15.75 0.66 -11.31
N ARG A 32 15.80 1.98 -11.09
CA ARG A 32 15.21 2.65 -9.91
C ARG A 32 13.68 2.50 -9.86
N SER A 33 13.00 2.78 -10.97
CA SER A 33 11.54 2.66 -11.06
C SER A 33 11.07 1.22 -10.93
N ARG A 34 11.81 0.24 -11.47
CA ARG A 34 11.50 -1.18 -11.26
C ARG A 34 11.57 -1.59 -9.78
N ARG A 35 12.56 -1.09 -9.05
CA ARG A 35 12.69 -1.35 -7.60
C ARG A 35 11.58 -0.68 -6.79
N ALA A 36 11.23 0.56 -7.16
CA ALA A 36 10.11 1.26 -6.55
C ALA A 36 8.79 0.50 -6.80
N PHE A 37 8.55 0.01 -8.02
CA PHE A 37 7.39 -0.80 -8.35
C PHE A 37 7.30 -2.07 -7.49
N TRP A 38 8.38 -2.86 -7.42
CA TRP A 38 8.39 -4.07 -6.59
C TRP A 38 8.26 -3.76 -5.10
N GLY A 39 8.87 -2.68 -4.63
CA GLY A 39 8.68 -2.19 -3.27
C GLY A 39 7.21 -1.83 -2.99
N ALA A 40 6.55 -1.17 -3.93
CA ALA A 40 5.13 -0.83 -3.82
C ALA A 40 4.24 -2.08 -3.77
N ILE A 41 4.51 -3.09 -4.60
CA ILE A 41 3.81 -4.39 -4.55
C ILE A 41 3.96 -5.04 -3.18
N VAL A 42 5.20 -5.17 -2.70
CA VAL A 42 5.46 -5.79 -1.38
C VAL A 42 4.74 -5.02 -0.27
N GLY A 43 4.81 -3.69 -0.30
CA GLY A 43 4.07 -2.84 0.64
C GLY A 43 2.56 -3.05 0.57
N HIS A 44 2.00 -3.22 -0.63
CA HIS A 44 0.57 -3.43 -0.83
C HIS A 44 0.10 -4.80 -0.34
N CYS A 45 0.87 -5.86 -0.62
CA CYS A 45 0.58 -7.18 -0.09
C CYS A 45 0.64 -7.21 1.44
N ALA A 46 1.67 -6.59 2.04
CA ALA A 46 1.78 -6.49 3.50
C ALA A 46 0.61 -5.71 4.10
N ALA A 47 0.20 -4.59 3.47
CA ALA A 47 -0.98 -3.84 3.87
C ALA A 47 -2.26 -4.67 3.78
N GLY A 48 -2.41 -5.48 2.73
CA GLY A 48 -3.56 -6.36 2.57
C GLY A 48 -3.69 -7.37 3.71
N VAL A 49 -2.58 -7.96 4.16
CA VAL A 49 -2.57 -8.85 5.33
C VAL A 49 -2.97 -8.10 6.61
N LEU A 50 -2.45 -6.89 6.82
CA LEU A 50 -2.80 -6.07 7.98
C LEU A 50 -4.28 -5.64 7.97
N ALA A 51 -4.78 -5.20 6.81
CA ALA A 51 -6.17 -4.81 6.64
C ALA A 51 -7.12 -6.00 6.84
N LEU A 52 -6.76 -7.18 6.32
CA LEU A 52 -7.51 -8.41 6.53
C LEU A 52 -7.53 -8.82 8.01
N GLY A 53 -6.37 -8.79 8.68
CA GLY A 53 -6.29 -9.05 10.12
C GLY A 53 -7.13 -8.07 10.94
N ALA A 54 -7.11 -6.78 10.58
CA ALA A 54 -7.94 -5.76 11.20
C ALA A 54 -9.45 -5.99 10.96
N ALA A 55 -9.82 -6.54 9.79
CA ALA A 55 -11.20 -6.85 9.44
C ALA A 55 -11.73 -8.13 10.11
N MET A 56 -10.85 -9.06 10.47
CA MET A 56 -11.20 -10.31 11.17
C MET A 56 -11.43 -10.13 12.68
N TYR A 57 -11.01 -9.01 13.27
CA TYR A 57 -11.30 -8.68 14.67
C TYR A 57 -12.76 -8.18 14.85
N LEU A 58 -13.46 -8.75 15.85
CA LEU A 58 -14.91 -8.71 16.06
C LEU A 58 -15.57 -7.30 15.89
N PRO A 59 -16.75 -7.21 15.24
CA PRO A 59 -17.47 -5.96 14.98
C PRO A 59 -17.83 -5.14 16.23
N GLU A 60 -17.99 -5.80 17.39
CA GLU A 60 -18.39 -5.15 18.65
C GLU A 60 -17.37 -4.12 19.18
N ALA A 61 -16.12 -4.18 18.69
CA ALA A 61 -15.05 -3.25 19.07
C ALA A 61 -14.86 -2.08 18.08
N TRP A 62 -15.76 -1.84 17.12
CA TRP A 62 -15.73 -0.67 16.23
C TRP A 62 -16.15 0.62 16.97
N THR A 63 -15.42 0.97 18.03
CA THR A 63 -15.61 2.26 18.72
C THR A 63 -14.80 3.34 18.02
N ALA A 64 -15.35 4.55 17.94
CA ALA A 64 -14.72 5.70 17.26
C ALA A 64 -13.36 6.13 17.86
N GLY A 65 -12.96 5.55 19.01
CA GLY A 65 -11.69 5.84 19.68
C GLY A 65 -10.50 5.02 19.18
N ASP A 66 -10.71 3.97 18.41
CA ASP A 66 -9.68 2.97 18.13
C ASP A 66 -8.76 3.37 16.95
N ARG A 67 -7.83 4.30 17.23
CA ARG A 67 -6.93 4.93 16.24
C ARG A 67 -6.05 3.92 15.50
N VAL A 68 -5.60 2.85 16.16
CA VAL A 68 -4.69 1.86 15.58
C VAL A 68 -5.41 1.04 14.52
N ARG A 69 -6.62 0.55 14.80
CA ARG A 69 -7.42 -0.20 13.82
C ARG A 69 -7.93 0.70 12.69
N GLY A 70 -8.33 1.94 12.99
CA GLY A 70 -8.67 2.93 11.97
C GLY A 70 -7.51 3.21 11.01
N PHE A 71 -6.28 3.30 11.52
CA PHE A 71 -5.09 3.42 10.69
C PHE A 71 -4.81 2.15 9.86
N LEU A 72 -4.79 0.98 10.51
CA LEU A 72 -4.48 -0.29 9.85
C LEU A 72 -5.53 -0.71 8.82
N GLY A 73 -6.81 -0.42 9.05
CA GLY A 73 -7.89 -0.74 8.12
C GLY A 73 -8.05 0.29 7.00
N LEU A 74 -7.90 1.59 7.29
CA LEU A 74 -8.25 2.64 6.34
C LEU A 74 -7.07 3.28 5.61
N TRP A 75 -5.86 3.24 6.20
CA TRP A 75 -4.70 3.95 5.66
C TRP A 75 -3.57 3.04 5.20
N SER A 76 -3.47 1.82 5.74
CA SER A 76 -2.38 0.87 5.42
C SER A 76 -2.26 0.62 3.92
N LEU A 77 -3.39 0.36 3.24
CA LEU A 77 -3.45 0.06 1.80
C LEU A 77 -2.97 1.20 0.92
N LEU A 78 -2.94 2.43 1.43
CA LEU A 78 -2.41 3.59 0.74
C LEU A 78 -0.94 3.86 1.13
N LEU A 79 -0.64 3.89 2.43
CA LEU A 79 0.66 4.34 2.94
C LEU A 79 1.78 3.32 2.77
N PHE A 80 1.51 2.03 3.01
CA PHE A 80 2.55 0.99 2.94
C PHE A 80 3.09 0.79 1.52
N PRO A 81 2.27 0.83 0.45
CA PRO A 81 2.78 0.81 -0.91
C PRO A 81 3.62 2.03 -1.25
N MET A 82 3.22 3.22 -0.78
CA MET A 82 4.02 4.44 -0.97
C MET A 82 5.37 4.34 -0.25
N ALA A 83 5.37 3.85 0.99
CA ALA A 83 6.59 3.60 1.76
C ALA A 83 7.47 2.55 1.08
N GLY A 84 6.89 1.44 0.64
CA GLY A 84 7.59 0.39 -0.11
C GLY A 84 8.20 0.93 -1.41
N ALA A 85 7.47 1.77 -2.14
CA ALA A 85 7.96 2.43 -3.35
C ALA A 85 9.16 3.35 -3.04
N ALA A 86 9.06 4.17 -1.99
CA ALA A 86 10.13 5.06 -1.56
C ALA A 86 11.39 4.28 -1.17
N LEU A 87 11.25 3.26 -0.31
CA LEU A 87 12.36 2.39 0.11
C LEU A 87 12.99 1.65 -1.08
N GLY A 88 12.17 1.15 -2.01
CA GLY A 88 12.63 0.53 -3.24
C GLY A 88 13.41 1.49 -4.14
N ALA A 89 12.96 2.75 -4.24
CA ALA A 89 13.62 3.80 -5.01
C ALA A 89 14.94 4.27 -4.39
N MET A 90 15.09 4.17 -3.07
CA MET A 90 16.27 4.60 -2.32
C MET A 90 17.42 3.58 -2.35
N LYS A 91 17.13 2.28 -2.51
CA LYS A 91 18.18 1.27 -2.67
C LYS A 91 19.01 1.58 -3.92
N ARG A 92 20.26 2.04 -3.73
CA ARG A 92 21.22 2.24 -4.82
C ARG A 92 21.42 0.95 -5.59
N ALA A 93 21.50 1.05 -6.91
CA ALA A 93 21.91 -0.07 -7.74
C ALA A 93 23.35 -0.40 -7.40
N SER A 94 23.57 -1.39 -6.54
CA SER A 94 24.86 -2.08 -6.46
C SER A 94 25.22 -2.48 -7.88
N ARG A 95 26.22 -1.79 -8.44
CA ARG A 95 26.89 -2.18 -9.68
C ARG A 95 27.65 -3.45 -9.33
N ARG A 96 27.01 -4.60 -9.55
CA ARG A 96 27.72 -5.83 -9.85
C ARG A 96 27.86 -5.89 -11.36
#